data_AF-A0A6J6PJ12-F1
#
_entry.id   AF-A0A6J6PJ12-F1
#
_cell.length_a   1.000
_cell.length_b   1.000
_cell.length_c   1.000
_cell.angle_alpha   90.00
_cell.angle_beta   90.00
_cell.angle_gamma   90.00
#
_symmetry.space_group_name_H-M   'P 1'
#
loop_
_entity.id
_entity.type
_entity.pdbx_description
1 polymer ?
#
loop_
_entity_poly.entity_id
_entity_poly.type
_entity_poly.pdbx_seq_one_letter_code
_entity_poly.pdbx_strand_id
1 'polypeptide(L)' 'MRSNVVGTINFDDAIDAAKIAAALRANGIVDTEPYRKLGKNQLRIGMFPAVEPSDIDALIASIEYVVNAL' A
#
# COMPACT_ATOMS: atom_id res chain seq x y z
N MET A 1 11.32 2.85 15.68
CA MET A 1 12.00 1.81 14.88
C MET A 1 11.09 1.43 13.72
N ARG A 2 11.62 1.29 12.50
CA ARG A 2 10.86 0.85 11.31
C ARG A 2 11.28 -0.57 10.96
N SER A 3 10.35 -1.38 10.47
CA SER A 3 10.65 -2.74 10.00
C SER A 3 11.32 -2.68 8.63
N ASN A 4 12.27 -3.58 8.40
CA ASN A 4 12.97 -3.69 7.11
C ASN A 4 12.17 -4.45 6.06
N VAL A 5 11.16 -5.23 6.48
CA VAL A 5 10.47 -6.21 5.61
C VAL A 5 8.96 -6.00 5.54
N VAL A 6 8.40 -5.15 6.41
CA VAL A 6 6.99 -4.79 6.38
C VAL A 6 6.85 -3.29 6.60
N GLY A 7 6.51 -2.58 5.53
CA GLY A 7 6.20 -1.15 5.58
C GLY A 7 4.73 -0.94 5.91
N THR A 8 4.44 -0.02 6.82
CA THR A 8 3.07 0.42 7.09
C THR A 8 2.97 1.91 6.81
N ILE A 9 2.06 2.29 5.92
CA ILE A 9 1.89 3.66 5.44
C ILE A 9 0.51 4.13 5.88
N ASN A 10 0.47 5.04 6.86
CA ASN A 10 -0.78 5.68 7.26
C ASN A 10 -1.13 6.76 6.23
N PHE A 11 -2.42 6.85 5.92
CA PHE A 11 -2.97 7.90 5.09
C PHE A 11 -3.68 8.93 5.97
N ASP A 12 -3.71 10.17 5.49
CA ASP A 12 -4.55 11.22 6.08
C ASP A 12 -6.03 10.81 6.01
N ASP A 13 -6.85 11.31 6.93
CA ASP A 13 -8.29 10.99 6.98
C ASP A 13 -9.03 11.44 5.70
N ALA A 14 -8.49 12.40 4.96
CA ALA A 14 -9.01 12.81 3.66
C ALA A 14 -8.82 11.77 2.54
N ILE A 15 -7.91 10.80 2.72
CA ILE A 15 -7.55 9.81 1.70
C ILE A 15 -7.94 8.41 2.17
N ASP A 16 -8.90 7.77 1.49
CA ASP A 16 -9.38 6.43 1.84
C ASP A 16 -8.43 5.33 1.32
N ALA A 17 -7.62 4.76 2.22
CA ALA A 17 -6.69 3.68 1.89
C ALA A 17 -7.41 2.41 1.41
N ALA A 18 -8.67 2.16 1.79
CA ALA A 18 -9.42 1.01 1.31
C ALA A 18 -9.77 1.16 -0.17
N LYS A 19 -10.07 2.39 -0.64
CA LYS A 19 -10.26 2.67 -2.07
C LYS A 19 -8.97 2.50 -2.85
N ILE A 20 -7.84 2.94 -2.30
CA ILE A 20 -6.53 2.72 -2.93
C ILE A 20 -6.25 1.24 -3.07
N ALA A 21 -6.38 0.46 -1.99
CA ALA A 21 -6.18 -0.99 -2.01
C ALA A 21 -7.12 -1.69 -3.01
N ALA A 22 -8.38 -1.26 -3.10
CA ALA A 22 -9.33 -1.80 -4.07
C ALA A 22 -8.91 -1.51 -5.51
N ALA A 23 -8.47 -0.29 -5.81
CA ALA A 23 -7.97 0.10 -7.14
C ALA A 23 -6.70 -0.68 -7.52
N LEU A 24 -5.76 -0.82 -6.58
CA LEU A 24 -4.56 -1.64 -6.76
C LEU A 24 -4.92 -3.10 -7.05
N ARG A 25 -5.83 -3.70 -6.28
CA ARG A 25 -6.29 -5.08 -6.50
C ARG A 25 -6.95 -5.26 -7.86
N ALA A 26 -7.77 -4.31 -8.30
CA ALA A 26 -8.40 -4.36 -9.62
C ALA A 26 -7.37 -4.38 -10.77
N ASN A 27 -6.16 -3.89 -10.52
CA ASN A 27 -5.04 -3.87 -11.47
C ASN A 27 -3.99 -4.96 -11.16
N GLY A 28 -4.31 -5.96 -10.34
CA GLY A 28 -3.44 -7.10 -10.05
C GLY A 28 -2.40 -6.89 -8.95
N ILE A 29 -2.35 -5.70 -8.33
CA ILE A 29 -1.48 -5.42 -7.18
C ILE A 29 -2.27 -5.79 -5.92
N VAL A 30 -1.98 -6.97 -5.37
CA VAL A 30 -2.77 -7.59 -4.30
C VAL A 30 -2.11 -7.47 -2.92
N ASP A 31 -2.90 -7.75 -1.88
CA ASP A 31 -2.46 -7.91 -0.49
C ASP A 31 -1.81 -6.66 0.15
N THR A 32 -2.18 -5.47 -0.33
CA THR A 32 -1.77 -4.18 0.22
C THR A 32 -2.65 -3.71 1.40
N GLU A 33 -3.72 -4.45 1.71
CA GLU A 33 -4.66 -4.10 2.77
C GLU A 33 -4.02 -4.06 4.16
N PRO A 34 -4.51 -3.18 5.05
CA PRO A 34 -4.08 -3.17 6.43
C PRO A 34 -4.51 -4.46 7.14
N TYR A 35 -3.88 -4.73 8.29
CA TYR A 35 -4.28 -5.86 9.12
C TYR A 35 -5.74 -5.72 9.55
N ARG A 36 -6.57 -6.71 9.21
CA ARG A 36 -8.05 -6.66 9.29
C ARG A 36 -8.62 -6.23 10.65
N LYS A 37 -7.90 -6.45 11.75
CA LYS A 37 -8.35 -6.10 13.12
C LYS A 37 -7.82 -4.75 13.64
N LEU A 38 -7.01 -4.03 12.86
CA LEU A 38 -6.35 -2.80 13.32
C LEU A 38 -7.25 -1.57 13.16
N GLY A 39 -8.19 -1.59 12.21
CA GLY A 39 -9.14 -0.48 11.97
C GLY A 39 -8.48 0.83 11.54
N LYS A 40 -7.25 0.78 10.99
CA LYS A 40 -6.49 1.96 10.58
C LYS A 40 -6.59 2.23 9.09
N ASN A 41 -6.63 3.51 8.75
CA ASN A 41 -6.52 4.01 7.39
C ASN A 41 -5.06 3.91 6.90
N GLN A 42 -4.69 2.72 6.43
CA GLN A 42 -3.29 2.34 6.21
C GLN A 42 -3.16 1.33 5.08
N LEU A 43 -2.04 1.35 4.37
CA LEU A 43 -1.57 0.23 3.54
C LEU A 43 -0.41 -0.52 4.22
N ARG A 44 -0.31 -1.82 3.93
CA ARG A 44 0.77 -2.67 4.43
C ARG A 44 1.50 -3.33 3.27
N ILE A 45 2.80 -3.07 3.15
CA ILE A 45 3.62 -3.51 2.03
C ILE A 45 4.67 -4.52 2.52
N GLY A 46 4.68 -5.71 1.91
CA GLY A 46 5.70 -6.72 2.16
C GLY A 46 6.93 -6.49 1.28
N MET A 47 8.09 -6.34 1.90
CA MET A 47 9.39 -6.10 1.26
C MET A 47 10.37 -7.20 1.67
N PHE A 48 9.96 -8.46 1.50
CA PHE A 48 10.81 -9.62 1.79
C PHE A 48 11.90 -9.77 0.72
N PRO A 49 12.97 -10.55 0.98
CA PRO A 49 14.10 -10.67 0.05
C PRO A 49 13.79 -11.14 -1.38
N ALA A 50 12.62 -11.72 -1.61
CA ALA A 50 12.15 -12.14 -2.93
C ALA A 50 11.45 -11.03 -3.73
N VAL A 51 11.21 -9.86 -3.12
CA VAL A 51 10.61 -8.70 -3.78
C VAL A 51 11.72 -7.81 -4.31
N GLU A 52 11.70 -7.54 -5.62
CA GLU A 52 12.70 -6.67 -6.23
C GLU A 52 12.46 -5.21 -5.81
N PRO A 53 13.53 -4.43 -5.51
CA PRO A 53 13.38 -3.02 -5.15
C PRO A 53 12.62 -2.19 -6.21
N SER A 54 12.79 -2.50 -7.49
CA SER A 54 12.08 -1.83 -8.58
C SER A 54 10.57 -2.05 -8.55
N ASP A 55 10.09 -3.18 -8.00
CA ASP A 55 8.66 -3.42 -7.85
C ASP A 55 8.07 -2.54 -6.76
N ILE A 56 8.85 -2.21 -5.73
CA ILE A 56 8.46 -1.25 -4.71
C ILE A 56 8.39 0.17 -5.29
N ASP A 57 9.35 0.57 -6.11
CA ASP A 57 9.32 1.86 -6.81
C ASP A 57 8.07 1.96 -7.71
N ALA A 58 7.76 0.91 -8.48
CA ALA A 58 6.57 0.84 -9.31
C ALA A 58 5.27 0.87 -8.49
N LEU A 59 5.24 0.20 -7.33
CA LEU A 59 4.11 0.25 -6.40
C LEU A 59 3.89 1.67 -5.87
N ILE A 60 4.95 2.38 -5.49
CA ILE A 60 4.86 3.77 -5.03
C ILE A 60 4.27 4.65 -6.14
N ALA A 61 4.78 4.55 -7.36
CA ALA A 61 4.24 5.30 -8.50
C ALA A 61 2.76 4.98 -8.77
N SER A 62 2.37 3.70 -8.62
CA SER A 62 0.97 3.28 -8.75
C SER A 62 0.09 3.87 -7.66
N ILE A 63 0.56 3.90 -6.41
CA ILE A 63 -0.15 4.52 -5.29
C ILE A 63 -0.31 6.02 -5.54
N GLU A 64 0.75 6.72 -5.94
CA GLU A 64 0.69 8.16 -6.26
C GLU A 64 -0.31 8.45 -7.37
N TYR A 65 -0.31 7.66 -8.43
CA TYR A 65 -1.29 7.79 -9.52
C TYR A 65 -2.73 7.64 -9.02
N VAL A 66 -3.01 6.60 -8.22
CA VAL A 66 -4.35 6.36 -7.68
C VAL A 66 -4.77 7.47 -6.72
N VAL A 67 -3.88 7.92 -5.84
CA VAL A 67 -4.17 9.01 -4.88
C VAL A 67 -4.50 10.30 -5.61
N ASN A 68 -3.77 10.65 -6.67
CA ASN A 68 -4.03 11.86 -7.45
C ASN A 68 -5.33 11.81 -8.28
N ALA A 69 -5.90 10.62 -8.47
CA ALA A 69 -7.14 10.42 -9.20
C ALA A 69 -8.40 10.33 -8.30
N LEU A 70 -8.22 10.31 -6.97
CA LEU A 70 -9.28 10.27 -5.96
C LEU A 70 -9.66 11.67 -5.47
#